data_AF-A0A9X2GCI2-F1
#
_entry.id   AF-A0A9X2GCI2-F1
#
_cell.length_a   1.000
_cell.length_b   1.000
_cell.length_c   1.000
_cell.angle_alpha   90.00
_cell.angle_beta   90.00
_cell.angle_gamma   90.00
#
_symmetry.space_group_name_H-M   'P 1'
#
loop_
_entity.id
_entity.type
_entity.pdbx_description
1 polymer ?
#
loop_
_entity_poly.entity_id
_entity_poly.type
_entity_poly.pdbx_seq_one_letter_code
_entity_poly.pdbx_strand_id
1 'polypeptide(L)'
;MTGSTNEHHTPRSDRLAGTDPIDAVDAPSSLSRLTGQDRNDPGAVKDLTKESESYTHGHHESVLRSHRRRTAANSAAFLLPHLLSDMTLLDVGCGPGTVTVDLAERLTQGSVVGVDASDEVLESARGLADAHGTKNITFEHANAYELPFEDDSFDVVFAHQLLQHLSDPVAALREMKRVAKPGGFVAVRDADYAAMAWYPESPELTEWNTLYHEVTHAYGFEPDAGRRLASWVRDAGFDPDTIEPGASVWCYATPDDRTWWGGLWAERCTESNFAVQAQDSALADDVALEQLAQGWREWAAAPDGWFAVLNGEVLARA
;
A
#
# COMPACT_ATOMS: atom_id res chain seq x y z
N MET A 1 29.37 14.78 -57.09
CA MET A 1 28.28 14.50 -58.05
C MET A 1 27.44 13.43 -57.39
N THR A 2 26.19 13.56 -56.94
CA THR A 2 25.07 14.51 -57.01
C THR A 2 24.17 14.04 -55.83
N GLY A 3 23.79 14.80 -54.81
CA GLY A 3 22.90 15.96 -54.86
C GLY A 3 21.43 15.52 -54.89
N SER A 4 20.70 15.60 -53.76
CA SER A 4 19.43 16.35 -53.67
C SER A 4 18.85 16.31 -52.24
N THR A 5 18.84 17.47 -51.60
CA THR A 5 17.99 17.87 -50.47
C THR A 5 16.58 18.16 -50.97
N ASN A 6 15.57 18.08 -50.10
CA ASN A 6 14.28 18.73 -50.35
C ASN A 6 13.74 19.34 -49.05
N GLU A 7 13.78 20.68 -48.99
CA GLU A 7 13.12 21.54 -48.01
C GLU A 7 11.80 22.02 -48.61
N HIS A 8 10.69 21.98 -47.85
CA HIS A 8 9.47 22.74 -48.13
C HIS A 8 9.02 23.42 -46.82
N HIS A 9 9.32 24.70 -46.66
CA HIS A 9 8.51 25.89 -47.02
C HIS A 9 7.26 26.09 -46.13
N THR A 10 7.44 26.96 -45.14
CA THR A 10 6.39 27.65 -44.38
C THR A 10 5.80 28.80 -45.20
N PRO A 11 4.55 29.21 -44.94
CA PRO A 11 4.19 30.62 -45.02
C PRO A 11 3.64 31.15 -43.68
N ARG A 12 4.15 32.34 -43.30
CA ARG A 12 3.60 33.25 -42.29
C ARG A 12 2.87 34.40 -42.99
N SER A 13 1.73 34.82 -42.45
CA SER A 13 1.22 36.22 -42.31
C SER A 13 -0.27 36.14 -41.96
N ASP A 14 -0.92 36.97 -41.16
CA ASP A 14 -0.57 37.99 -40.17
C ASP A 14 -1.92 38.38 -39.50
N ARG A 15 -1.88 38.65 -38.19
CA ARG A 15 -2.70 39.56 -37.35
C ARG A 15 -4.23 39.68 -37.48
N LEU A 16 -4.89 39.64 -36.32
CA LEU A 16 -5.63 40.73 -35.62
C LEU A 16 -6.24 40.13 -34.32
N ALA A 17 -5.78 40.48 -33.12
CA ALA A 17 -6.14 41.64 -32.27
C ALA A 17 -7.38 41.43 -31.38
N GLY A 18 -7.14 41.40 -30.05
CA GLY A 18 -8.03 41.87 -28.97
C GLY A 18 -9.17 40.94 -28.52
N THR A 19 -9.17 40.48 -27.26
CA THR A 19 -9.71 41.21 -26.09
C THR A 19 -9.47 40.44 -24.79
N ASP A 20 -9.28 41.22 -23.74
CA ASP A 20 -8.96 40.99 -22.32
C ASP A 20 -9.88 40.06 -21.48
N PRO A 21 -9.50 39.75 -20.21
CA PRO A 21 -9.89 38.57 -19.44
C PRO A 21 -11.18 38.76 -18.65
N ILE A 22 -11.81 37.67 -18.21
CA ILE A 22 -12.97 37.71 -17.32
C ILE A 22 -12.56 37.32 -15.90
N ASP A 23 -12.95 38.23 -15.02
CA ASP A 23 -12.68 38.35 -13.59
C ASP A 23 -13.22 37.22 -12.71
N ALA A 24 -12.53 37.13 -11.57
CA ALA A 24 -13.00 36.63 -10.28
C ALA A 24 -14.31 37.31 -9.82
N VAL A 25 -15.12 36.58 -9.04
CA VAL A 25 -16.17 37.19 -8.22
C VAL A 25 -16.11 36.61 -6.81
N ASP A 26 -15.69 37.47 -5.88
CA ASP A 26 -15.85 37.30 -4.44
C ASP A 26 -17.28 37.65 -3.99
N ALA A 27 -17.75 36.88 -3.00
CA ALA A 27 -18.75 37.07 -1.94
C ALA A 27 -19.81 38.22 -1.96
N PRO A 28 -20.87 38.05 -1.15
CA PRO A 28 -20.90 38.92 0.02
C PRO A 28 -21.23 38.22 1.36
N SER A 29 -20.63 38.80 2.39
CA SER A 29 -20.76 38.53 3.80
C SER A 29 -21.96 39.25 4.43
N SER A 30 -22.26 38.80 5.66
CA SER A 30 -22.72 39.56 6.84
C SER A 30 -24.13 39.24 7.37
N LEU A 31 -24.16 38.78 8.63
CA LEU A 31 -24.99 39.35 9.68
C LEU A 31 -24.36 39.06 11.05
N SER A 32 -24.62 39.97 11.97
CA SER A 32 -23.74 40.44 13.04
C SER A 32 -24.10 39.96 14.44
N ARG A 33 -23.05 39.79 15.26
CA ARG A 33 -22.90 40.09 16.71
C ARG A 33 -24.11 39.97 17.65
N LEU A 34 -23.94 39.17 18.71
CA LEU A 34 -24.36 39.52 20.06
C LEU A 34 -23.29 39.12 21.08
N THR A 35 -22.89 40.09 21.90
CA THR A 35 -21.92 40.06 22.99
C THR A 35 -22.57 39.61 24.30
N GLY A 36 -21.85 38.87 25.13
CA GLY A 36 -22.20 38.65 26.54
C GLY A 36 -21.21 37.72 27.26
N GLN A 37 -20.21 38.28 27.94
CA GLN A 37 -19.38 37.62 28.95
C GLN A 37 -20.09 37.67 30.32
N ASP A 38 -20.24 36.54 31.00
CA ASP A 38 -19.66 36.29 32.35
C ASP A 38 -20.03 34.89 32.91
N ARG A 39 -18.98 34.09 33.19
CA ARG A 39 -18.74 33.18 34.34
C ARG A 39 -19.63 31.95 34.60
N ASN A 40 -19.07 30.76 34.31
CA ASN A 40 -18.71 29.71 35.30
C ASN A 40 -18.14 28.47 34.58
N ASP A 41 -16.95 28.02 34.98
CA ASP A 41 -16.28 26.75 34.59
C ASP A 41 -16.46 25.75 35.76
N PRO A 42 -16.79 24.45 35.55
CA PRO A 42 -15.83 23.44 35.08
C PRO A 42 -16.45 22.36 34.15
N GLY A 43 -15.95 22.20 32.93
CA GLY A 43 -16.44 21.12 32.07
C GLY A 43 -15.57 20.84 30.84
N ALA A 44 -14.88 19.70 30.86
CA ALA A 44 -14.11 19.16 29.75
C ALA A 44 -14.89 19.22 28.42
N VAL A 45 -14.36 19.96 27.45
CA VAL A 45 -14.70 19.76 26.04
C VAL A 45 -13.84 18.59 25.56
N LYS A 46 -14.40 17.38 25.65
CA LYS A 46 -13.95 16.22 24.88
C LYS A 46 -14.41 16.45 23.44
N ASP A 47 -13.47 16.44 22.50
CA ASP A 47 -13.81 16.25 21.09
C ASP A 47 -14.06 14.75 20.85
N LEU A 48 -15.26 14.44 20.34
CA LEU A 48 -15.94 13.15 20.38
C LEU A 48 -16.14 12.57 18.97
N THR A 49 -15.13 12.64 18.11
CA THR A 49 -15.18 12.03 16.76
C THR A 49 -14.60 10.60 16.72
N LYS A 50 -14.44 9.95 17.89
CA LYS A 50 -14.37 8.49 18.03
C LYS A 50 -15.66 8.00 18.71
N GLU A 51 -16.14 6.84 18.23
CA GLU A 51 -17.20 5.96 18.76
C GLU A 51 -18.60 6.08 18.14
N SER A 52 -18.78 5.39 17.01
CA SER A 52 -19.78 4.32 16.79
C SER A 52 -19.64 3.92 15.31
N GLU A 53 -19.33 2.67 14.98
CA GLU A 53 -20.35 1.65 14.83
C GLU A 53 -19.89 0.26 15.31
N SER A 54 -20.81 -0.39 16.00
CA SER A 54 -20.65 -1.63 16.75
C SER A 54 -21.15 -2.82 15.94
N TYR A 55 -20.30 -3.83 15.79
CA TYR A 55 -20.57 -5.27 15.89
C TYR A 55 -21.99 -5.77 15.59
N THR A 56 -22.14 -6.59 14.53
CA THR A 56 -23.13 -7.68 14.51
C THR A 56 -22.69 -8.83 13.57
N HIS A 57 -22.45 -10.01 14.15
CA HIS A 57 -22.34 -11.39 13.59
C HIS A 57 -20.98 -12.11 13.67
N GLY A 58 -20.95 -13.15 14.53
CA GLY A 58 -20.44 -14.46 14.12
C GLY A 58 -19.07 -14.92 14.62
N HIS A 59 -18.86 -15.00 15.94
CA HIS A 59 -17.74 -15.76 16.50
C HIS A 59 -17.91 -17.27 16.22
N HIS A 60 -17.48 -17.75 15.04
CA HIS A 60 -16.91 -19.09 14.79
C HIS A 60 -16.48 -19.36 13.32
N GLU A 61 -16.89 -18.57 12.31
CA GLU A 61 -16.64 -18.88 10.88
C GLU A 61 -15.49 -18.05 10.24
N SER A 62 -15.32 -16.77 10.65
CA SER A 62 -14.20 -15.90 10.23
C SER A 62 -12.85 -16.29 10.85
N VAL A 63 -12.88 -17.05 11.97
CA VAL A 63 -11.69 -17.58 12.68
C VAL A 63 -11.14 -18.85 12.02
N LEU A 64 -11.94 -19.56 11.21
CA LEU A 64 -11.52 -20.79 10.51
C LEU A 64 -11.26 -20.59 9.00
N ARG A 65 -11.77 -19.52 8.39
CA ARG A 65 -11.38 -19.08 7.02
C ARG A 65 -10.03 -18.35 6.97
N SER A 66 -9.47 -17.99 8.12
CA SER A 66 -8.36 -17.04 8.30
C SER A 66 -7.03 -17.69 8.72
N HIS A 67 -6.66 -18.83 8.11
CA HIS A 67 -5.23 -19.06 7.89
C HIS A 67 -4.75 -18.00 6.91
N ARG A 68 -4.33 -16.86 7.45
CA ARG A 68 -3.88 -15.66 6.75
C ARG A 68 -2.94 -16.07 5.61
N ARG A 69 -3.42 -15.95 4.37
CA ARG A 69 -2.73 -16.51 3.19
C ARG A 69 -1.39 -15.84 2.89
N ARG A 70 -1.11 -14.65 3.43
CA ARG A 70 0.25 -14.08 3.38
C ARG A 70 1.11 -14.72 4.46
N THR A 71 2.01 -15.56 4.00
CA THR A 71 3.02 -16.24 4.79
C THR A 71 4.38 -15.70 4.39
N ALA A 72 5.38 -15.90 5.24
CA ALA A 72 6.77 -15.63 4.88
C ALA A 72 7.15 -16.42 3.61
N ALA A 73 6.61 -17.63 3.43
CA ALA A 73 6.87 -18.48 2.27
C ALA A 73 6.38 -17.91 0.92
N ASN A 74 5.33 -17.08 0.89
CA ASN A 74 4.85 -16.48 -0.36
C ASN A 74 5.03 -14.96 -0.45
N SER A 75 5.37 -14.31 0.65
CA SER A 75 5.54 -12.85 0.73
C SER A 75 7.00 -12.44 0.92
N ALA A 76 7.83 -13.33 1.47
CA ALA A 76 9.24 -13.09 1.76
C ALA A 76 10.14 -14.22 1.25
N ALA A 77 9.67 -15.02 0.27
CA ALA A 77 10.37 -16.22 -0.21
C ALA A 77 11.83 -15.93 -0.65
N PHE A 78 12.05 -14.77 -1.26
CA PHE A 78 13.36 -14.28 -1.72
C PHE A 78 14.32 -13.94 -0.57
N LEU A 79 13.79 -13.64 0.62
CA LEU A 79 14.57 -13.36 1.82
C LEU A 79 14.87 -14.64 2.63
N LEU A 80 13.96 -15.62 2.63
CA LEU A 80 14.07 -16.81 3.50
C LEU A 80 15.42 -17.55 3.46
N PRO A 81 16.08 -17.75 2.30
CA PRO A 81 17.37 -18.44 2.24
C PRO A 81 18.51 -17.73 2.99
N HIS A 82 18.33 -16.46 3.32
CA HIS A 82 19.33 -15.61 3.96
C HIS A 82 19.13 -15.46 5.47
N LEU A 83 18.00 -15.93 6.00
CA LEU A 83 17.68 -15.81 7.42
C LEU A 83 18.42 -16.86 8.24
N LEU A 84 19.09 -16.40 9.30
CA LEU A 84 19.64 -17.23 10.36
C LEU A 84 18.76 -17.12 11.60
N SER A 85 18.68 -18.19 12.40
CA SER A 85 17.73 -18.28 13.51
C SER A 85 17.91 -17.22 14.60
N ASP A 86 19.09 -16.60 14.70
CA ASP A 86 19.51 -15.64 15.73
C ASP A 86 19.47 -14.17 15.29
N MET A 87 19.01 -13.89 14.06
CA MET A 87 18.95 -12.52 13.53
C MET A 87 17.90 -11.64 14.21
N THR A 88 18.17 -10.33 14.25
CA THR A 88 17.18 -9.30 14.57
C THR A 88 16.53 -8.77 13.29
N LEU A 89 15.19 -8.80 13.22
CA LEU A 89 14.42 -8.38 12.05
C LEU A 89 13.44 -7.26 12.39
N LEU A 90 13.43 -6.20 11.58
CA LEU A 90 12.41 -5.15 11.58
C LEU A 90 11.47 -5.34 10.38
N ASP A 91 10.17 -5.40 10.60
CA ASP A 91 9.13 -5.41 9.56
C ASP A 91 8.42 -4.06 9.55
N VAL A 92 8.70 -3.24 8.54
CA VAL A 92 8.17 -1.89 8.38
C VAL A 92 6.87 -1.93 7.59
N GLY A 93 5.80 -1.39 8.16
CA GLY A 93 4.45 -1.54 7.62
C GLY A 93 3.93 -2.97 7.82
N CYS A 94 4.11 -3.53 9.02
CA CYS A 94 3.83 -4.93 9.31
C CYS A 94 2.34 -5.28 9.17
N GLY A 95 1.46 -4.28 9.14
CA GLY A 95 0.02 -4.45 9.03
C GLY A 95 -0.50 -5.39 10.12
N PRO A 96 -1.45 -6.30 9.79
CA PRO A 96 -2.03 -7.20 10.80
C PRO A 96 -1.05 -8.27 11.30
N GLY A 97 0.24 -8.25 10.91
CA GLY A 97 1.29 -9.08 11.49
C GLY A 97 1.39 -10.50 10.95
N THR A 98 0.72 -10.84 9.85
CA THR A 98 0.62 -12.24 9.37
C THR A 98 1.97 -12.79 8.91
N VAL A 99 2.70 -11.98 8.12
CA VAL A 99 4.05 -12.31 7.66
C VAL A 99 5.05 -12.18 8.81
N THR A 100 4.89 -11.15 9.64
CA THR A 100 5.75 -10.85 10.79
C THR A 100 5.78 -12.00 11.80
N VAL A 101 4.61 -12.59 12.12
CA VAL A 101 4.52 -13.75 13.03
C VAL A 101 5.18 -14.99 12.42
N ASP A 102 4.98 -15.29 11.13
CA ASP A 102 5.63 -16.43 10.45
C ASP A 102 7.16 -16.23 10.35
N LEU A 103 7.63 -15.00 10.14
CA LEU A 103 9.06 -14.67 10.23
C LEU A 103 9.59 -14.89 11.66
N ALA A 104 8.87 -14.45 12.69
CA ALA A 104 9.27 -14.65 14.08
C ALA A 104 9.35 -16.13 14.47
N GLU A 105 8.42 -16.96 14.01
CA GLU A 105 8.45 -18.42 14.22
C GLU A 105 9.71 -19.08 13.63
N ARG A 106 10.36 -18.45 12.63
CA ARG A 106 11.61 -18.94 12.01
C ARG A 106 12.86 -18.48 12.76
N LEU A 107 12.82 -17.27 13.33
CA LEU A 107 13.93 -16.67 14.08
C LEU A 107 13.96 -17.13 15.54
N THR A 108 14.01 -18.45 15.75
CA THR A 108 13.84 -19.10 17.07
C THR A 108 14.83 -18.67 18.17
N GLN A 109 15.94 -18.04 17.82
CA GLN A 109 16.96 -17.52 18.74
C GLN A 109 17.13 -15.99 18.60
N GLY A 110 16.42 -15.36 17.67
CA GLY A 110 16.48 -13.95 17.35
C GLY A 110 15.25 -13.20 17.86
N SER A 111 15.00 -12.02 17.29
CA SER A 111 13.84 -11.20 17.63
C SER A 111 13.27 -10.48 16.41
N VAL A 112 11.96 -10.23 16.44
CA VAL A 112 11.24 -9.48 15.42
C VAL A 112 10.56 -8.27 16.03
N VAL A 113 10.68 -7.13 15.37
CA VAL A 113 9.90 -5.93 15.68
C VAL A 113 9.04 -5.63 14.45
N GLY A 114 7.73 -5.58 14.61
CA GLY A 114 6.82 -5.09 13.59
C GLY A 114 6.42 -3.64 13.88
N VAL A 115 6.46 -2.76 12.88
CA VAL A 115 5.99 -1.39 13.03
C VAL A 115 4.92 -1.02 12.01
N ASP A 116 3.94 -0.23 12.44
CA ASP A 116 2.88 0.31 11.59
C ASP A 116 2.43 1.69 12.10
N ALA A 117 1.81 2.49 11.25
CA ALA A 117 1.26 3.80 11.61
C ALA A 117 -0.14 3.71 12.25
N SER A 118 -0.78 2.54 12.21
CA SER A 118 -2.12 2.32 12.76
C SER A 118 -2.09 1.48 14.04
N ASP A 119 -2.41 2.12 15.18
CA ASP A 119 -2.54 1.43 16.47
C ASP A 119 -3.59 0.30 16.46
N GLU A 120 -4.68 0.48 15.71
CA GLU A 120 -5.75 -0.51 15.56
C GLU A 120 -5.24 -1.78 14.87
N VAL A 121 -4.45 -1.61 13.80
CA VAL A 121 -3.88 -2.73 13.06
C VAL A 121 -2.83 -3.46 13.90
N LEU A 122 -2.06 -2.72 14.71
CA LEU A 122 -1.11 -3.31 15.67
C LEU A 122 -1.80 -4.10 16.78
N GLU A 123 -3.01 -3.73 17.21
CA GLU A 123 -3.80 -4.56 18.13
C GLU A 123 -4.15 -5.92 17.51
N SER A 124 -4.56 -5.94 16.24
CA SER A 124 -4.77 -7.19 15.48
C SER A 124 -3.50 -8.03 15.38
N ALA A 125 -2.34 -7.40 15.17
CA ALA A 125 -1.05 -8.06 15.07
C ALA A 125 -0.62 -8.71 16.40
N ARG A 126 -0.78 -7.99 17.52
CA ARG A 126 -0.55 -8.54 18.88
C ARG A 126 -1.47 -9.72 19.17
N GLY A 127 -2.76 -9.60 18.84
CA GLY A 127 -3.72 -10.69 19.01
C GLY A 127 -3.36 -11.95 18.22
N LEU A 128 -2.83 -11.80 16.99
CA LEU A 128 -2.34 -12.94 16.22
C LEU A 128 -1.12 -13.60 16.88
N ALA A 129 -0.12 -12.80 17.28
CA ALA A 129 1.07 -13.34 17.94
C ALA A 129 0.73 -14.11 19.22
N ASP A 130 -0.23 -13.59 20.01
CA ASP A 130 -0.72 -14.27 21.20
C ASP A 130 -1.45 -15.58 20.88
N ALA A 131 -2.28 -15.59 19.83
CA ALA A 131 -2.97 -16.80 19.38
C ALA A 131 -2.01 -17.89 18.88
N HIS A 132 -0.87 -17.50 18.29
CA HIS A 132 0.21 -18.40 17.87
C HIS A 132 1.18 -18.77 19.01
N GLY A 133 1.14 -18.05 20.13
CA GLY A 133 2.06 -18.24 21.24
C GLY A 133 3.49 -17.77 20.95
N THR A 134 3.68 -16.93 19.93
CA THR A 134 4.99 -16.42 19.49
C THR A 134 5.50 -15.36 20.46
N LYS A 135 6.70 -15.54 21.04
CA LYS A 135 7.22 -14.72 22.15
C LYS A 135 8.40 -13.83 21.81
N ASN A 136 9.06 -14.06 20.67
CA ASN A 136 10.20 -13.30 20.19
C ASN A 136 9.79 -12.16 19.25
N ILE A 137 8.59 -11.60 19.43
CA ILE A 137 8.02 -10.56 18.58
C ILE A 137 7.44 -9.41 19.41
N THR A 138 7.69 -8.17 19.01
CA THR A 138 7.04 -6.96 19.53
C THR A 138 6.43 -6.14 18.41
N PHE A 139 5.46 -5.29 18.76
CA PHE A 139 4.74 -4.43 17.82
C PHE A 139 4.68 -3.00 18.33
N GLU A 140 5.16 -2.05 17.53
CA GLU A 140 5.33 -0.65 17.91
C GLU A 140 4.74 0.29 16.86
N HIS A 141 4.17 1.41 17.32
CA HIS A 141 3.70 2.45 16.42
C HIS A 141 4.91 3.26 15.94
N ALA A 142 5.15 3.28 14.62
CA ALA A 142 6.20 4.11 14.02
C ALA A 142 5.83 4.64 12.64
N ASN A 143 6.47 5.74 12.25
CA ASN A 143 6.44 6.28 10.90
C ASN A 143 7.60 5.69 10.08
N ALA A 144 7.33 5.18 8.88
CA ALA A 144 8.36 4.65 7.98
C ALA A 144 9.42 5.69 7.56
N TYR A 145 9.11 6.98 7.64
CA TYR A 145 10.04 8.08 7.35
C TYR A 145 10.88 8.54 8.56
N GLU A 146 10.62 8.02 9.75
CA GLU A 146 11.35 8.36 10.98
C GLU A 146 11.25 7.18 11.96
N LEU A 147 12.10 6.18 11.74
CA LEU A 147 12.06 4.95 12.54
C LEU A 147 12.69 5.21 13.93
N PRO A 148 12.02 4.85 15.04
CA PRO A 148 12.45 5.17 16.41
C PRO A 148 13.58 4.26 16.92
N PHE A 149 14.47 3.82 16.03
CA PHE A 149 15.57 2.92 16.32
C PHE A 149 16.91 3.59 16.02
N GLU A 150 17.94 3.18 16.76
CA GLU A 150 19.31 3.62 16.51
C GLU A 150 19.80 3.10 15.14
N ASP A 151 20.80 3.78 14.60
CA ASP A 151 21.51 3.32 13.41
C ASP A 151 22.05 1.90 13.63
N ASP A 152 22.17 1.11 12.57
CA ASP A 152 22.82 -0.20 12.60
C ASP A 152 22.22 -1.21 13.62
N SER A 153 20.90 -1.19 13.82
CA SER A 153 20.22 -1.99 14.86
C SER A 153 19.79 -3.40 14.41
N PHE A 154 19.45 -3.58 13.13
CA PHE A 154 18.80 -4.81 12.64
C PHE A 154 19.65 -5.58 11.62
N ASP A 155 19.70 -6.91 11.74
CA ASP A 155 20.33 -7.76 10.72
C ASP A 155 19.49 -7.78 9.42
N VAL A 156 18.18 -7.61 9.55
CA VAL A 156 17.23 -7.60 8.45
C VAL A 156 16.19 -6.49 8.65
N VAL A 157 15.94 -5.69 7.61
CA VAL A 157 14.82 -4.76 7.54
C VAL A 157 13.96 -5.15 6.34
N PHE A 158 12.70 -5.47 6.59
CA PHE A 158 11.76 -5.98 5.62
C PHE A 158 10.58 -5.03 5.46
N ALA A 159 10.05 -4.92 4.24
CA ALA A 159 8.75 -4.30 4.00
C ALA A 159 8.03 -5.01 2.86
N HIS A 160 6.72 -5.19 3.00
CA HIS A 160 5.90 -5.86 1.99
C HIS A 160 4.58 -5.12 1.77
N GLN A 161 4.34 -4.70 0.54
CA GLN A 161 3.20 -3.87 0.16
C GLN A 161 3.08 -2.58 0.97
N LEU A 162 4.22 -1.91 1.16
CA LEU A 162 4.32 -0.63 1.87
C LEU A 162 4.64 0.51 0.91
N LEU A 163 5.70 0.39 0.09
CA LEU A 163 6.28 1.53 -0.62
C LEU A 163 5.32 2.11 -1.66
N GLN A 164 4.39 1.30 -2.18
CA GLN A 164 3.32 1.76 -3.06
C GLN A 164 2.38 2.80 -2.41
N HIS A 165 2.29 2.82 -1.08
CA HIS A 165 1.42 3.70 -0.31
C HIS A 165 2.16 4.91 0.29
N LEU A 166 3.43 5.10 -0.07
CA LEU A 166 4.27 6.19 0.42
C LEU A 166 4.43 7.26 -0.65
N SER A 167 4.34 8.53 -0.25
CA SER A 167 4.62 9.68 -1.11
C SER A 167 6.11 9.87 -1.39
N ASP A 168 7.00 9.40 -0.50
CA ASP A 168 8.46 9.40 -0.72
C ASP A 168 9.07 8.03 -0.36
N PRO A 169 8.89 6.99 -1.22
CA PRO A 169 9.42 5.66 -0.95
C PRO A 169 10.95 5.64 -0.81
N VAL A 170 11.66 6.60 -1.41
CA VAL A 170 13.12 6.71 -1.31
C VAL A 170 13.54 7.18 0.08
N ALA A 171 12.82 8.14 0.69
CA ALA A 171 13.07 8.56 2.07
C ALA A 171 12.86 7.40 3.07
N ALA A 172 11.79 6.63 2.92
CA ALA A 172 11.56 5.45 3.75
C ALA A 172 12.66 4.40 3.58
N LEU A 173 13.11 4.13 2.34
CA LEU A 173 14.23 3.24 2.09
C LEU A 173 15.55 3.73 2.71
N ARG A 174 15.79 5.04 2.81
CA ARG A 174 16.94 5.59 3.53
C ARG A 174 16.87 5.33 5.03
N GLU A 175 15.70 5.46 5.63
CA GLU A 175 15.50 5.11 7.04
C GLU A 175 15.66 3.60 7.28
N MET A 176 15.11 2.77 6.39
CA MET A 176 15.31 1.32 6.43
C MET A 176 16.80 0.97 6.31
N LYS A 177 17.55 1.66 5.45
CA LYS A 177 19.00 1.51 5.33
C LYS A 177 19.72 1.92 6.61
N ARG A 178 19.35 3.06 7.21
CA ARG A 178 19.98 3.62 8.41
C ARG A 178 19.91 2.65 9.59
N VAL A 179 18.75 2.03 9.81
CA VAL A 179 18.57 1.10 10.93
C VAL A 179 19.06 -0.32 10.63
N ALA A 180 19.36 -0.64 9.37
CA ALA A 180 20.00 -1.91 9.01
C ALA A 180 21.49 -1.86 9.36
N LYS A 181 22.01 -2.92 9.99
CA LYS A 181 23.45 -3.09 10.26
C LYS A 181 24.26 -3.01 8.96
N PRO A 182 25.54 -2.59 8.99
CA PRO A 182 26.40 -2.63 7.82
C PRO A 182 26.52 -4.06 7.28
N GLY A 183 26.19 -4.27 6.01
CA GLY A 183 26.12 -5.59 5.39
C GLY A 183 24.87 -6.42 5.72
N GLY A 184 23.98 -5.90 6.58
CA GLY A 184 22.65 -6.43 6.85
C GLY A 184 21.72 -6.28 5.65
N PHE A 185 20.58 -6.98 5.68
CA PHE A 185 19.67 -7.03 4.55
C PHE A 185 18.57 -5.99 4.63
N VAL A 186 18.27 -5.35 3.50
CA VAL A 186 17.04 -4.60 3.27
C VAL A 186 16.25 -5.30 2.17
N ALA A 187 15.07 -5.82 2.52
CA ALA A 187 14.26 -6.66 1.66
C ALA A 187 12.88 -6.02 1.43
N VAL A 188 12.57 -5.66 0.19
CA VAL A 188 11.31 -4.99 -0.15
C VAL A 188 10.57 -5.69 -1.26
N ARG A 189 9.24 -5.72 -1.16
CA ARG A 189 8.36 -6.35 -2.15
C ARG A 189 7.06 -5.57 -2.29
N ASP A 190 6.70 -5.24 -3.53
CA ASP A 190 5.46 -4.54 -3.86
C ASP A 190 4.84 -5.12 -5.13
N ALA A 191 3.54 -4.91 -5.26
CA ALA A 191 2.80 -5.34 -6.45
C ALA A 191 3.04 -4.38 -7.62
N ASP A 192 2.73 -4.88 -8.82
CA ASP A 192 2.69 -4.12 -10.06
C ASP A 192 1.28 -4.27 -10.65
N TYR A 193 0.44 -3.24 -10.48
CA TYR A 193 -0.98 -3.32 -10.83
C TYR A 193 -1.21 -3.29 -12.35
N ALA A 194 -0.43 -2.50 -13.09
CA ALA A 194 -0.47 -2.49 -14.54
C ALA A 194 -0.03 -3.83 -15.17
N ALA A 195 0.76 -4.64 -14.46
CA ALA A 195 1.15 -5.98 -14.90
C ALA A 195 0.24 -7.11 -14.39
N MET A 196 -0.83 -6.80 -13.65
CA MET A 196 -1.82 -7.81 -13.28
C MET A 196 -2.53 -8.37 -14.52
N ALA A 197 -2.80 -9.66 -14.51
CA ALA A 197 -3.45 -10.35 -15.61
C ALA A 197 -4.56 -11.25 -15.08
N TRP A 198 -5.68 -11.31 -15.80
CA TRP A 198 -6.82 -12.13 -15.42
C TRP A 198 -7.50 -12.79 -16.62
N TYR A 199 -8.20 -13.87 -16.33
CA TYR A 199 -9.12 -14.56 -17.22
C TYR A 199 -10.31 -15.09 -16.40
N PRO A 200 -11.54 -15.17 -16.95
CA PRO A 200 -11.95 -14.60 -18.23
C PRO A 200 -11.77 -13.07 -18.28
N GLU A 201 -11.71 -12.53 -19.49
CA GLU A 201 -11.69 -11.07 -19.68
C GLU A 201 -12.95 -10.47 -19.04
N SER A 202 -12.78 -9.41 -18.25
CA SER A 202 -13.87 -8.68 -17.61
C SER A 202 -13.65 -7.18 -17.82
N PRO A 203 -14.62 -6.48 -18.44
CA PRO A 203 -14.62 -5.02 -18.51
C PRO A 203 -14.55 -4.37 -17.12
N GLU A 204 -15.23 -4.96 -16.12
CA GLU A 204 -15.29 -4.45 -14.76
C GLU A 204 -13.92 -4.55 -14.06
N LEU A 205 -13.18 -5.65 -14.22
CA LEU A 205 -11.81 -5.75 -13.71
C LEU A 205 -10.86 -4.78 -14.45
N THR A 206 -11.11 -4.52 -15.73
CA THR A 206 -10.33 -3.55 -16.51
C THR A 206 -10.57 -2.13 -16.01
N GLU A 207 -11.83 -1.78 -15.78
CA GLU A 207 -12.24 -0.49 -15.23
C GLU A 207 -11.76 -0.32 -13.79
N TRP A 208 -11.86 -1.38 -12.97
CA TRP A 208 -11.33 -1.39 -11.62
C TRP A 208 -9.83 -1.09 -11.60
N ASN A 209 -9.04 -1.71 -12.48
CA ASN A 209 -7.61 -1.45 -12.52
C ASN A 209 -7.33 0.00 -12.94
N THR A 210 -8.09 0.53 -13.91
CA THR A 210 -7.97 1.93 -14.35
C THR A 210 -8.27 2.89 -13.20
N LEU A 211 -9.42 2.72 -12.54
CA LEU A 211 -9.82 3.52 -11.39
C LEU A 211 -8.81 3.43 -10.24
N TYR A 212 -8.26 2.24 -9.98
CA TYR A 212 -7.22 2.06 -8.96
C TYR A 212 -5.99 2.93 -9.25
N HIS A 213 -5.54 3.00 -10.49
CA HIS A 213 -4.43 3.87 -10.87
C HIS A 213 -4.78 5.35 -10.71
N GLU A 214 -5.96 5.77 -11.18
CA GLU A 214 -6.39 7.18 -11.08
C GLU A 214 -6.48 7.64 -9.63
N VAL A 215 -7.10 6.84 -8.77
CA VAL A 215 -7.20 7.10 -7.33
C VAL A 215 -5.81 7.14 -6.70
N THR A 216 -4.97 6.14 -6.95
CA THR A 216 -3.63 6.07 -6.34
C THR A 216 -2.78 7.28 -6.74
N HIS A 217 -2.84 7.71 -8.01
CA HIS A 217 -2.13 8.89 -8.47
C HIS A 217 -2.71 10.21 -7.91
N ALA A 218 -4.02 10.32 -7.70
CA ALA A 218 -4.64 11.49 -7.10
C ALA A 218 -4.13 11.77 -5.67
N TYR A 219 -3.72 10.73 -4.94
CA TYR A 219 -3.13 10.83 -3.60
C TYR A 219 -1.58 10.87 -3.59
N GLY A 220 -0.95 10.94 -4.76
CA GLY A 220 0.51 11.05 -4.89
C GLY A 220 1.25 9.74 -4.60
N PHE A 221 0.58 8.61 -4.78
CA PHE A 221 1.13 7.28 -4.58
C PHE A 221 1.46 6.59 -5.91
N GLU A 222 2.08 5.41 -5.83
CA GLU A 222 2.54 4.66 -7.00
C GLU A 222 1.95 3.24 -7.00
N PRO A 223 0.94 2.96 -7.86
CA PRO A 223 0.34 1.63 -7.94
C PRO A 223 1.31 0.59 -8.54
N ASP A 224 2.25 1.00 -9.40
CA ASP A 224 3.21 0.10 -10.04
C ASP A 224 4.54 0.03 -9.30
N ALA A 225 4.51 0.06 -7.97
CA ALA A 225 5.71 0.14 -7.15
C ALA A 225 6.70 -1.01 -7.38
N GLY A 226 6.20 -2.23 -7.61
CA GLY A 226 7.02 -3.42 -7.80
C GLY A 226 8.11 -3.26 -8.86
N ARG A 227 7.78 -2.69 -10.04
CA ARG A 227 8.77 -2.45 -11.11
C ARG A 227 9.76 -1.32 -10.80
N ARG A 228 9.49 -0.48 -9.79
CA ARG A 228 10.31 0.69 -9.44
C ARG A 228 11.28 0.43 -8.30
N LEU A 229 11.09 -0.64 -7.53
CA LEU A 229 11.87 -0.96 -6.33
C LEU A 229 13.39 -0.86 -6.54
N ALA A 230 13.93 -1.48 -7.59
CA ALA A 230 15.38 -1.45 -7.83
C ALA A 230 15.92 -0.04 -8.09
N SER A 231 15.12 0.83 -8.73
CA SER A 231 15.49 2.23 -8.91
C SER A 231 15.44 2.98 -7.58
N TRP A 232 14.37 2.81 -6.81
CA TRP A 232 14.21 3.50 -5.53
C TRP A 232 15.28 3.10 -4.51
N VAL A 233 15.65 1.82 -4.46
CA VAL A 233 16.76 1.33 -3.62
C VAL A 233 18.09 1.97 -4.06
N ARG A 234 18.34 2.11 -5.37
CA ARG A 234 19.52 2.85 -5.85
C ARG A 234 19.49 4.32 -5.44
N ASP A 235 18.35 4.99 -5.60
CA ASP A 235 18.17 6.41 -5.26
C ASP A 235 18.24 6.67 -3.75
N ALA A 236 18.01 5.64 -2.93
CA ALA A 236 18.22 5.64 -1.49
C ALA A 236 19.71 5.52 -1.10
N GLY A 237 20.60 5.32 -2.08
CA GLY A 237 22.06 5.33 -1.88
C GLY A 237 22.62 3.97 -1.47
N PHE A 238 21.95 2.86 -1.79
CA PHE A 238 22.54 1.53 -1.72
C PHE A 238 23.62 1.36 -2.80
N ASP A 239 24.65 0.56 -2.50
CA ASP A 239 25.67 0.20 -3.48
C ASP A 239 25.02 -0.64 -4.60
N PRO A 240 25.09 -0.22 -5.88
CA PRO A 240 24.53 -0.99 -6.98
C PRO A 240 24.98 -2.45 -7.05
N ASP A 241 26.18 -2.78 -6.55
CA ASP A 241 26.72 -4.14 -6.57
C ASP A 241 26.09 -5.05 -5.48
N THR A 242 25.35 -4.47 -4.52
CA THR A 242 24.65 -5.22 -3.46
C THR A 242 23.15 -5.35 -3.69
N ILE A 243 22.61 -4.77 -4.76
CA ILE A 243 21.19 -4.81 -5.09
C ILE A 243 20.90 -6.04 -5.94
N GLU A 244 20.04 -6.91 -5.45
CA GLU A 244 19.56 -8.12 -6.13
C GLU A 244 18.06 -7.97 -6.44
N PRO A 245 17.68 -7.48 -7.64
CA PRO A 245 16.29 -7.43 -8.06
C PRO A 245 15.76 -8.83 -8.39
N GLY A 246 14.51 -9.07 -8.02
CA GLY A 246 13.77 -10.29 -8.30
C GLY A 246 12.32 -9.98 -8.65
N ALA A 247 11.57 -11.04 -8.95
CA ALA A 247 10.14 -10.95 -9.12
C ALA A 247 9.50 -12.29 -8.76
N SER A 248 8.27 -12.22 -8.25
CA SER A 248 7.42 -13.39 -8.00
C SER A 248 5.99 -13.11 -8.39
N VAL A 249 5.19 -14.17 -8.51
CA VAL A 249 3.79 -14.08 -8.89
C VAL A 249 2.94 -14.73 -7.82
N TRP A 250 1.93 -14.00 -7.34
CA TRP A 250 0.78 -14.64 -6.69
C TRP A 250 -0.24 -15.02 -7.75
N CYS A 251 -0.83 -16.20 -7.61
CA CYS A 251 -1.81 -16.74 -8.53
C CYS A 251 -3.06 -17.16 -7.77
N TYR A 252 -4.21 -16.67 -8.19
CA TYR A 252 -5.52 -16.99 -7.64
C TYR A 252 -6.35 -17.69 -8.71
N ALA A 253 -6.37 -19.03 -8.65
CA ALA A 253 -6.97 -19.85 -9.71
C ALA A 253 -7.81 -21.01 -9.18
N THR A 254 -7.64 -21.43 -7.93
CA THR A 254 -8.53 -22.45 -7.34
C THR A 254 -9.87 -21.81 -6.93
N PRO A 255 -10.96 -22.58 -6.78
CA PRO A 255 -12.23 -22.04 -6.32
C PRO A 255 -12.13 -21.27 -4.99
N ASP A 256 -11.32 -21.76 -4.05
CA ASP A 256 -11.10 -21.11 -2.76
C ASP A 256 -10.24 -19.83 -2.89
N ASP A 257 -9.29 -19.81 -3.82
CA ASP A 257 -8.49 -18.62 -4.10
C ASP A 257 -9.33 -17.52 -4.74
N ARG A 258 -10.15 -17.90 -5.73
CA ARG A 258 -11.04 -16.98 -6.43
C ARG A 258 -12.10 -16.39 -5.51
N THR A 259 -12.80 -17.25 -4.76
CA THR A 259 -13.83 -16.81 -3.80
C THR A 259 -13.26 -15.80 -2.82
N TRP A 260 -12.05 -16.07 -2.33
CA TRP A 260 -11.38 -15.18 -1.39
C TRP A 260 -10.89 -13.88 -2.05
N TRP A 261 -10.17 -13.96 -3.16
CA TRP A 261 -9.56 -12.79 -3.81
C TRP A 261 -10.62 -11.86 -4.41
N GLY A 262 -11.59 -12.42 -5.13
CA GLY A 262 -12.69 -11.64 -5.68
C GLY A 262 -13.63 -11.13 -4.61
N GLY A 263 -13.88 -11.90 -3.53
CA GLY A 263 -14.65 -11.40 -2.38
C GLY A 263 -13.96 -10.22 -1.69
N LEU A 264 -12.65 -10.32 -1.45
CA LEU A 264 -11.84 -9.26 -0.86
C LEU A 264 -11.88 -7.97 -1.71
N TRP A 265 -11.69 -8.09 -3.02
CA TRP A 265 -11.73 -6.91 -3.88
C TRP A 265 -13.14 -6.35 -4.07
N ALA A 266 -14.16 -7.19 -4.08
CA ALA A 266 -15.54 -6.74 -4.10
C ALA A 266 -15.86 -5.89 -2.86
N GLU A 267 -15.48 -6.36 -1.67
CA GLU A 267 -15.61 -5.59 -0.42
C GLU A 267 -14.77 -4.30 -0.46
N ARG A 268 -13.53 -4.34 -0.97
CA ARG A 268 -12.70 -3.14 -1.10
C ARG A 268 -13.29 -2.07 -2.01
N CYS A 269 -13.97 -2.47 -3.08
CA CYS A 269 -14.62 -1.52 -3.98
C CYS A 269 -15.69 -0.70 -3.25
N THR A 270 -16.34 -1.22 -2.20
CA THR A 270 -17.50 -0.58 -1.57
C THR A 270 -17.28 -0.14 -0.13
N GLU A 271 -16.36 -0.76 0.60
CA GLU A 271 -16.26 -0.65 2.07
C GLU A 271 -14.85 -0.28 2.56
N SER A 272 -13.96 0.17 1.67
CA SER A 272 -12.57 0.51 2.05
C SER A 272 -12.19 1.96 1.78
N ASN A 273 -11.01 2.36 2.26
CA ASN A 273 -10.44 3.67 1.92
C ASN A 273 -10.31 3.90 0.41
N PHE A 274 -10.17 2.85 -0.40
CA PHE A 274 -10.19 3.00 -1.86
C PHE A 274 -11.55 3.56 -2.35
N ALA A 275 -12.66 3.06 -1.82
CA ALA A 275 -14.00 3.54 -2.13
C ALA A 275 -14.16 5.02 -1.74
N VAL A 276 -13.79 5.35 -0.49
CA VAL A 276 -13.83 6.73 0.02
C VAL A 276 -12.99 7.67 -0.85
N GLN A 277 -11.76 7.28 -1.18
CA GLN A 277 -10.85 8.09 -1.99
C GLN A 277 -11.34 8.29 -3.43
N ALA A 278 -11.95 7.27 -4.03
CA ALA A 278 -12.56 7.36 -5.35
C ALA A 278 -13.70 8.38 -5.38
N GLN A 279 -14.52 8.42 -4.32
CA GLN A 279 -15.63 9.36 -4.18
C GLN A 279 -15.15 10.77 -3.90
N ASP A 280 -14.22 10.94 -2.95
CA ASP A 280 -13.65 12.23 -2.57
C ASP A 280 -12.93 12.91 -3.74
N SER A 281 -12.34 12.11 -4.62
CA SER A 281 -11.68 12.58 -5.85
C SER A 281 -12.65 12.77 -7.03
N ALA A 282 -13.95 12.51 -6.82
CA ALA A 282 -15.00 12.52 -7.86
C ALA A 282 -14.67 11.63 -9.08
N LEU A 283 -13.93 10.54 -8.86
CA LEU A 283 -13.55 9.57 -9.89
C LEU A 283 -14.60 8.45 -10.04
N ALA A 284 -15.31 8.10 -8.97
CA ALA A 284 -16.41 7.13 -9.00
C ALA A 284 -17.50 7.48 -7.98
N ASP A 285 -18.74 7.08 -8.28
CA ASP A 285 -19.86 7.12 -7.35
C ASP A 285 -20.18 5.70 -6.82
N ASP A 286 -21.13 5.60 -5.88
CA ASP A 286 -21.55 4.32 -5.30
C ASP A 286 -22.01 3.31 -6.38
N VAL A 287 -22.63 3.78 -7.46
CA VAL A 287 -23.15 2.93 -8.52
C VAL A 287 -22.01 2.30 -9.30
N ALA A 288 -21.00 3.10 -9.67
CA ALA A 288 -19.81 2.61 -10.33
C ALA A 288 -19.04 1.62 -9.44
N LEU A 289 -18.86 1.94 -8.15
CA LEU A 289 -18.14 1.09 -7.21
C LEU A 289 -18.84 -0.27 -6.98
N GLU A 290 -20.17 -0.31 -6.89
CA GLU A 290 -20.92 -1.56 -6.78
C GLU A 290 -20.84 -2.39 -8.08
N GLN A 291 -20.78 -1.74 -9.25
CA GLN A 291 -20.57 -2.45 -10.52
C GLN A 291 -19.21 -3.14 -10.55
N LEU A 292 -18.14 -2.47 -10.09
CA LEU A 292 -16.82 -3.09 -9.96
C LEU A 292 -16.85 -4.27 -8.98
N ALA A 293 -17.52 -4.09 -7.84
CA ALA A 293 -17.67 -5.15 -6.86
C ALA A 293 -18.39 -6.39 -7.43
N GLN A 294 -19.44 -6.16 -8.20
CA GLN A 294 -20.16 -7.22 -8.90
C GLN A 294 -19.28 -7.93 -9.92
N GLY A 295 -18.48 -7.20 -10.70
CA GLY A 295 -17.51 -7.78 -11.64
C GLY A 295 -16.49 -8.71 -10.96
N TRP A 296 -15.99 -8.32 -9.79
CA TRP A 296 -15.11 -9.17 -8.98
C TRP A 296 -15.79 -10.46 -8.50
N ARG A 297 -17.07 -10.37 -8.09
CA ARG A 297 -17.86 -11.55 -7.69
C ARG A 297 -18.14 -12.48 -8.88
N GLU A 298 -18.39 -11.91 -10.05
CA GLU A 298 -18.60 -12.68 -11.29
C GLU A 298 -17.33 -13.39 -11.76
N TRP A 299 -16.19 -12.69 -11.76
CA TRP A 299 -14.89 -13.30 -12.02
C TRP A 299 -14.60 -14.43 -11.04
N ALA A 300 -14.89 -14.24 -9.74
CA ALA A 300 -14.66 -15.27 -8.73
C ALA A 300 -15.51 -16.53 -8.97
N ALA A 301 -16.73 -16.35 -9.45
CA ALA A 301 -17.66 -17.43 -9.77
C ALA A 301 -17.31 -18.18 -11.06
N ALA A 302 -16.53 -17.58 -11.97
CA ALA A 302 -16.11 -18.23 -13.21
C ALA A 302 -15.31 -19.52 -12.93
N PRO A 303 -15.69 -20.68 -13.50
CA PRO A 303 -15.06 -21.96 -13.17
C PRO A 303 -13.58 -22.02 -13.60
N ASP A 304 -13.23 -21.33 -14.67
CA ASP A 304 -11.92 -21.17 -15.28
C ASP A 304 -11.25 -19.85 -14.91
N GLY A 305 -11.77 -19.14 -13.90
CA GLY A 305 -11.18 -17.91 -13.40
C GLY A 305 -9.73 -18.11 -12.96
N TRP A 306 -8.88 -17.17 -13.36
CA TRP A 306 -7.45 -17.15 -13.09
C TRP A 306 -6.99 -15.70 -12.97
N PHE A 307 -6.23 -15.37 -11.94
CA PHE A 307 -5.70 -14.02 -11.72
C PHE A 307 -4.26 -14.09 -11.23
N ALA A 308 -3.37 -13.34 -11.87
CA ALA A 308 -1.98 -13.23 -11.48
C ALA A 308 -1.65 -11.81 -11.03
N VAL A 309 -0.95 -11.72 -9.90
CA VAL A 309 -0.33 -10.50 -9.39
C VAL A 309 1.17 -10.65 -9.54
N LEU A 310 1.76 -9.88 -10.45
CA LEU A 310 3.21 -9.71 -10.49
C LEU A 310 3.64 -8.85 -9.29
N ASN A 311 4.71 -9.29 -8.63
CA ASN A 311 5.34 -8.52 -7.56
C ASN A 311 6.82 -8.35 -7.91
N GLY A 312 7.29 -7.12 -7.86
CA GLY A 312 8.72 -6.85 -7.85
C GLY A 312 9.29 -7.07 -6.46
N GLU A 313 10.53 -7.52 -6.41
CA GLU A 313 11.26 -7.81 -5.18
C GLU A 313 12.67 -7.22 -5.28
N VAL A 314 13.21 -6.75 -4.17
CA VAL A 314 14.63 -6.39 -4.08
C VAL A 314 15.16 -6.87 -2.74
N LEU A 315 16.28 -7.58 -2.80
CA LEU A 315 17.14 -7.84 -1.66
C LEU A 315 18.40 -6.99 -1.82
N ALA A 316 18.70 -6.11 -0.87
CA ALA A 316 19.89 -5.27 -0.90
C ALA A 316 20.69 -5.41 0.40
N ARG A 317 21.99 -5.06 0.37
CA ARG A 317 22.80 -4.91 1.60
C ARG A 317 23.09 -3.46 1.92
N ALA A 318 22.90 -3.07 3.18
CA ALA A 318 23.12 -1.73 3.71
C ALA A 318 24.60 -1.34 3.78
#